data_AF-A0A3D3X7D7-F1
#
_entry.id   AF-A0A3D3X7D7-F1
#
_cell.length_a   1.000
_cell.length_b   1.000
_cell.length_c   1.000
_cell.angle_alpha   90.00
_cell.angle_beta   90.00
_cell.angle_gamma   90.00
#
_symmetry.space_group_name_H-M   'P 1'
#
loop_
_entity.id
_entity.type
_entity.pdbx_description
1 polymer ?
#
loop_
_entity_poly.entity_id
_entity_poly.type
_entity_poly.pdbx_seq_one_letter_code
_entity_poly.pdbx_strand_id
1 'polypeptide(L)'
;MKKEEIIEQLATGRMSRRQFNKNLMALGATMVMMPMGSRMTQAASEDHPTVFTWEGWEVPELHAAYVKKYGSSPNISIFADEEEAFAKMRAGFRVDLTQPCTYKVPIWYDAGIILPIDTNRLSNWPDIIPSLKNIPGTVIDGKQYFIPTDWGQTSVLYRPDLAPEYVNNETWGILWDPKYKGRLSMADSLIDGVMVAAIYVGAKNPFNMTDAEMAKTRAALKEQLPLMRFYWGSS
;
A
#
# COMPACT_ATOMS: atom_id res chain seq x y z
N MET A 1 57.38 -4.05 1.70
CA MET A 1 56.94 -2.75 1.15
C MET A 1 56.42 -1.93 2.31
N LYS A 2 56.91 -0.69 2.50
CA LYS A 2 56.60 0.09 3.71
C LYS A 2 55.16 0.61 3.65
N LYS A 3 54.45 0.68 4.78
CA LYS A 3 53.01 1.01 4.87
C LYS A 3 52.65 2.35 4.21
N GLU A 4 53.56 3.31 4.25
CA GLU A 4 53.42 4.66 3.68
C GLU A 4 53.33 4.65 2.14
N GLU A 5 54.09 3.76 1.50
CA GLU A 5 54.15 3.60 0.03
C GLU A 5 52.83 3.07 -0.55
N ILE A 6 52.11 2.23 0.20
CA ILE A 6 50.82 1.65 -0.22
C ILE A 6 49.72 2.71 -0.17
N ILE A 7 49.73 3.55 0.87
CA ILE A 7 48.73 4.60 1.07
C ILE A 7 48.87 5.68 0.00
N GLU A 8 50.10 6.04 -0.37
CA GLU A 8 50.38 7.01 -1.43
C GLU A 8 49.96 6.48 -2.82
N GLN A 9 50.19 5.20 -3.12
CA GLN A 9 49.78 4.60 -4.38
C GLN A 9 48.25 4.44 -4.53
N LEU A 10 47.53 4.27 -3.41
CA LEU A 10 46.07 4.24 -3.39
C LEU A 10 45.46 5.64 -3.56
N ALA A 11 46.04 6.67 -2.93
CA ALA A 11 45.55 8.04 -3.02
C ALA A 11 45.80 8.69 -4.39
N THR A 12 46.86 8.26 -5.10
CA THR A 12 47.27 8.87 -6.39
C THR A 12 46.66 8.19 -7.63
N GLY A 13 45.80 7.18 -7.46
CA GLY A 13 45.13 6.48 -8.58
C GLY A 13 46.07 5.69 -9.50
N ARG A 14 47.34 5.51 -9.11
CA ARG A 14 48.38 4.83 -9.91
C ARG A 14 48.30 3.30 -9.85
N MET A 15 47.32 2.74 -9.14
CA MET A 15 47.13 1.30 -8.99
C MET A 15 45.84 0.86 -9.67
N SER A 16 45.94 -0.05 -10.65
CA SER A 16 44.75 -0.63 -11.26
C SER A 16 44.03 -1.57 -10.28
N ARG A 17 42.70 -1.65 -10.38
CA ARG A 17 41.85 -2.57 -9.59
C ARG A 17 42.36 -4.02 -9.61
N ARG A 18 42.96 -4.44 -10.72
CA ARG A 18 43.54 -5.78 -10.91
C ARG A 18 44.84 -5.98 -10.13
N GLN A 19 45.71 -4.97 -10.06
CA GLN A 19 46.91 -5.01 -9.23
C GLN A 19 46.59 -4.96 -7.74
N PHE A 20 45.58 -4.17 -7.35
CA PHE A 20 45.09 -4.13 -5.98
C PHE A 20 44.61 -5.51 -5.51
N ASN A 21 43.77 -6.19 -6.29
CA ASN A 21 43.25 -7.52 -5.94
C ASN A 21 44.35 -8.59 -5.89
N LYS A 22 45.37 -8.51 -6.76
CA LYS A 22 46.54 -9.41 -6.70
C LYS A 22 47.37 -9.20 -5.42
N ASN A 23 47.55 -7.95 -5.01
CA ASN A 23 48.31 -7.63 -3.81
C ASN A 23 47.55 -8.01 -2.52
N LEU A 24 46.21 -7.92 -2.52
CA LEU A 24 45.38 -8.39 -1.41
C LEU A 24 45.46 -9.91 -1.20
N MET A 25 45.46 -10.68 -2.30
CA MET A 25 45.63 -12.14 -2.25
C MET A 25 47.01 -12.56 -1.73
N ALA A 26 48.07 -11.82 -2.04
CA ALA A 26 49.42 -12.13 -1.60
C ALA A 26 49.67 -11.87 -0.09
N LEU A 27 48.82 -11.06 0.55
CA LEU A 27 48.93 -10.74 1.98
C LEU A 27 48.16 -11.69 2.90
N GLY A 28 47.53 -12.75 2.38
CA GLY A 28 46.80 -13.73 3.20
C GLY A 28 45.57 -13.17 3.93
N ALA A 29 45.21 -11.91 3.67
CA ALA A 29 44.00 -11.27 4.17
C ALA A 29 42.80 -11.68 3.31
N THR A 30 42.47 -12.97 3.30
CA THR A 30 41.10 -13.38 3.01
C THR A 30 40.24 -12.81 4.12
N MET A 31 39.59 -11.66 3.87
CA MET A 31 38.34 -11.38 4.57
C MET A 31 37.43 -12.56 4.23
N VAL A 32 37.27 -13.47 5.19
CA VAL A 32 36.14 -14.36 5.19
C VAL A 32 34.94 -13.41 5.21
N MET A 33 34.29 -13.21 4.06
CA MET A 33 32.91 -12.78 4.08
C MET A 33 32.20 -13.91 4.82
N MET A 34 32.07 -13.76 6.14
CA MET A 34 30.99 -14.42 6.84
C MET A 34 29.77 -14.02 6.03
N PRO A 35 29.02 -14.97 5.45
CA PRO A 35 27.67 -14.62 5.05
C PRO A 35 27.10 -14.06 6.34
N MET A 36 26.81 -12.75 6.38
CA MET A 36 25.82 -12.28 7.33
C MET A 36 24.66 -13.21 7.03
N GLY A 37 24.46 -14.16 7.94
CA GLY A 37 23.45 -15.18 7.77
C GLY A 37 22.26 -14.41 7.31
N SER A 38 21.77 -14.75 6.12
CA SER A 38 20.42 -14.40 5.73
C SER A 38 19.65 -14.58 7.02
N ARG A 39 19.08 -13.48 7.56
CA ARG A 39 17.94 -13.65 8.44
C ARG A 39 17.13 -14.68 7.69
N MET A 40 16.94 -15.85 8.29
CA MET A 40 16.00 -16.80 7.75
C MET A 40 14.73 -15.95 7.64
N THR A 41 14.46 -15.43 6.45
CA THR A 41 13.11 -15.38 5.94
C THR A 41 12.67 -16.79 6.18
N GLN A 42 11.95 -17.00 7.28
CA GLN A 42 11.12 -18.17 7.43
C GLN A 42 10.41 -18.24 6.09
N ALA A 43 10.81 -19.21 5.28
CA ALA A 43 10.00 -19.58 4.14
C ALA A 43 8.61 -19.76 4.74
N ALA A 44 7.68 -18.94 4.27
CA ALA A 44 6.26 -19.11 4.46
C ALA A 44 5.99 -20.62 4.49
N SER A 45 5.62 -21.18 5.64
CA SER A 45 5.35 -22.61 5.65
C SER A 45 4.18 -22.84 4.70
N GLU A 46 4.23 -23.89 3.88
CA GLU A 46 3.09 -24.30 3.04
C GLU A 46 1.82 -24.54 3.89
N ASP A 47 1.97 -24.70 5.21
CA ASP A 47 0.88 -24.96 6.15
C ASP A 47 0.08 -23.71 6.57
N HIS A 48 0.56 -22.49 6.28
CA HIS A 48 -0.14 -21.24 6.60
C HIS A 48 -0.84 -20.65 5.36
N PRO A 49 -2.04 -20.05 5.50
CA PRO A 49 -2.73 -19.41 4.40
C PRO A 49 -1.97 -18.17 3.95
N THR A 50 -2.06 -17.87 2.65
CA THR A 50 -1.55 -16.64 2.06
C THR A 50 -2.63 -15.56 2.09
N VAL A 51 -2.37 -14.48 2.83
CA VAL A 51 -3.19 -13.28 2.93
C VAL A 51 -2.55 -12.18 2.10
N PHE A 52 -3.28 -11.63 1.14
CA PHE A 52 -2.83 -10.53 0.29
C PHE A 52 -3.63 -9.27 0.62
N THR A 53 -2.99 -8.28 1.25
CA THR A 53 -3.70 -7.17 1.92
C THR A 53 -2.92 -5.86 1.87
N TRP A 54 -3.44 -4.83 2.53
CA TRP A 54 -2.84 -3.51 2.68
C TRP A 54 -1.69 -3.51 3.70
N GLU A 55 -0.81 -2.53 3.59
CA GLU A 55 0.22 -2.26 4.60
C GLU A 55 -0.42 -1.95 5.97
N GLY A 56 0.22 -2.40 7.05
CA GLY A 56 -0.23 -2.26 8.42
C GLY A 56 -1.10 -3.42 8.91
N TRP A 57 -1.61 -4.27 8.01
CA TRP A 57 -2.35 -5.49 8.38
C TRP A 57 -1.44 -6.68 8.71
N GLU A 58 -0.15 -6.58 8.41
CA GLU A 58 0.84 -7.61 8.75
C GLU A 58 1.23 -7.64 10.23
N VAL A 59 0.82 -6.61 10.98
CA VAL A 59 1.10 -6.41 12.40
C VAL A 59 0.45 -7.54 13.23
N PRO A 60 1.23 -8.40 13.93
CA PRO A 60 0.73 -9.59 14.65
C PRO A 60 -0.41 -9.33 15.63
N GLU A 61 -0.48 -8.13 16.19
CA GLU A 61 -1.50 -7.67 17.11
C GLU A 61 -2.91 -7.70 16.49
N LEU A 62 -3.02 -7.52 15.17
CA LEU A 62 -4.30 -7.54 14.44
C LEU A 62 -4.84 -8.95 14.20
N HIS A 63 -4.00 -9.98 14.33
CA HIS A 63 -4.38 -11.40 14.22
C HIS A 63 -3.84 -12.23 15.39
N ALA A 64 -3.79 -11.64 16.58
CA ALA A 64 -3.24 -12.28 17.77
C ALA A 64 -3.92 -13.63 18.11
N ALA A 65 -5.22 -13.76 17.85
CA ALA A 65 -5.94 -15.03 18.05
C ALA A 65 -5.44 -16.15 17.11
N TYR A 66 -5.05 -15.79 15.88
CA TYR A 66 -4.44 -16.71 14.92
C TYR A 66 -3.04 -17.11 15.39
N VAL A 67 -2.19 -16.15 15.75
CA VAL A 67 -0.83 -16.40 16.25
C VAL A 67 -0.86 -17.29 17.50
N LYS A 68 -1.77 -17.03 18.43
CA LYS A 68 -1.93 -17.85 19.64
C LYS A 68 -2.28 -19.30 19.32
N LYS A 69 -3.06 -19.55 18.26
CA LYS A 69 -3.51 -20.89 17.88
C LYS A 69 -2.49 -21.65 17.03
N TYR A 70 -1.81 -20.97 16.12
CA TYR A 70 -0.95 -21.60 15.11
C TYR A 70 0.55 -21.27 15.27
N GLY A 71 0.92 -20.48 16.28
CA GLY A 71 2.31 -20.20 16.66
C GLY A 71 3.01 -19.12 15.83
N SER A 72 2.45 -18.70 14.69
CA SER A 72 3.01 -17.64 13.84
C SER A 72 1.92 -16.88 13.07
N SER A 73 2.31 -15.77 12.43
CA SER A 73 1.44 -15.03 11.49
C SER A 73 1.15 -15.86 10.23
N PRO A 74 0.03 -15.63 9.52
CA PRO A 74 -0.15 -16.19 8.19
C PRO A 74 0.92 -15.65 7.22
N ASN A 75 0.97 -16.22 6.01
CA ASN A 75 1.86 -15.73 4.96
C ASN A 75 1.27 -14.44 4.39
N ILE A 76 1.90 -13.29 4.64
CA ILE A 76 1.34 -12.00 4.25
C ILE A 76 2.09 -11.42 3.04
N SER A 77 1.35 -11.05 2.01
CA SER A 77 1.80 -10.23 0.90
C SER A 77 1.06 -8.90 0.95
N ILE A 78 1.76 -7.81 0.64
CA ILE A 78 1.18 -6.46 0.63
C ILE A 78 0.93 -6.00 -0.82
N PHE A 79 -0.18 -5.31 -1.06
CA PHE A 79 -0.42 -4.53 -2.29
C PHE A 79 -0.54 -3.04 -1.98
N ALA A 80 -0.17 -2.21 -2.96
CA ALA A 80 -0.25 -0.76 -2.85
C ALA A 80 -1.67 -0.23 -3.09
N ASP A 81 -2.35 -0.84 -4.06
CA ASP A 81 -3.70 -0.52 -4.49
C ASP A 81 -4.44 -1.77 -5.02
N GLU A 82 -5.75 -1.63 -5.21
CA GLU A 82 -6.63 -2.73 -5.59
C GLU A 82 -6.52 -3.09 -7.08
N GLU A 83 -6.04 -2.17 -7.93
CA GLU A 83 -5.76 -2.42 -9.35
C GLU A 83 -4.55 -3.35 -9.51
N GLU A 84 -3.47 -3.10 -8.78
CA GLU A 84 -2.30 -3.96 -8.65
C GLU A 84 -2.73 -5.34 -8.17
N ALA A 85 -3.50 -5.39 -7.07
CA ALA A 85 -3.97 -6.63 -6.49
C ALA A 85 -4.79 -7.46 -7.49
N PHE A 86 -5.75 -6.82 -8.15
CA PHE A 86 -6.60 -7.44 -9.16
C PHE A 86 -5.78 -7.98 -10.34
N ALA A 87 -4.87 -7.18 -10.89
CA ALA A 87 -4.03 -7.57 -12.03
C ALA A 87 -3.12 -8.75 -11.67
N LYS A 88 -2.49 -8.71 -10.49
CA LYS A 88 -1.59 -9.76 -10.01
C LYS A 88 -2.32 -11.09 -9.81
N MET A 89 -3.51 -11.07 -9.20
CA MET A 89 -4.35 -12.26 -9.03
C MET A 89 -4.82 -12.82 -10.38
N ARG A 90 -5.24 -11.97 -11.31
CA ARG A 90 -5.60 -12.36 -12.68
C ARG A 90 -4.44 -12.98 -13.47
N ALA A 91 -3.21 -12.55 -13.20
CA ALA A 91 -2.00 -13.12 -13.79
C ALA A 91 -1.60 -14.49 -13.19
N GLY A 92 -2.34 -14.98 -12.19
CA GLY A 92 -2.15 -16.31 -11.60
C GLY A 92 -1.47 -16.32 -10.23
N PHE A 93 -1.28 -15.15 -9.59
CA PHE A 93 -0.85 -15.11 -8.19
C PHE A 93 -1.96 -15.67 -7.31
N ARG A 94 -1.67 -16.78 -6.61
CA ARG A 94 -2.64 -17.49 -5.78
C ARG A 94 -2.55 -17.03 -4.34
N VAL A 95 -3.72 -16.73 -3.77
CA VAL A 95 -3.88 -16.26 -2.39
C VAL A 95 -5.12 -16.92 -1.80
N ASP A 96 -5.13 -17.16 -0.50
CA ASP A 96 -6.27 -17.76 0.20
C ASP A 96 -7.26 -16.69 0.67
N LEU A 97 -6.75 -15.53 1.08
CA LEU A 97 -7.54 -14.38 1.53
C LEU A 97 -7.00 -13.09 0.92
N THR A 98 -7.92 -12.17 0.64
CA THR A 98 -7.61 -10.82 0.16
C THR A 98 -8.65 -9.84 0.69
N GLN A 99 -8.27 -8.56 0.77
CA GLN A 99 -9.09 -7.51 1.41
C GLN A 99 -9.40 -6.37 0.44
N PRO A 100 -10.18 -6.60 -0.64
CA PRO A 100 -10.64 -5.53 -1.52
C PRO A 100 -11.65 -4.64 -0.79
N CYS A 101 -11.78 -3.38 -1.17
CA CYS A 101 -12.90 -2.57 -0.72
C CYS A 101 -14.22 -3.02 -1.38
N THR A 102 -15.34 -2.69 -0.76
CA THR A 102 -16.68 -3.19 -1.17
C THR A 102 -17.02 -2.90 -2.62
N TYR A 103 -16.60 -1.76 -3.15
CA TYR A 103 -16.89 -1.34 -4.52
C TYR A 103 -16.13 -2.15 -5.59
N LYS A 104 -15.08 -2.90 -5.20
CA LYS A 104 -14.36 -3.83 -6.09
C LYS A 104 -14.99 -5.21 -6.16
N VAL A 105 -15.81 -5.60 -5.18
CA VAL A 105 -16.38 -6.96 -5.11
C VAL A 105 -17.12 -7.35 -6.40
N PRO A 106 -17.96 -6.51 -7.03
CA PRO A 106 -18.64 -6.88 -8.28
C PRO A 106 -17.68 -7.21 -9.43
N ILE A 107 -16.68 -6.38 -9.70
CA ILE A 107 -15.73 -6.63 -10.80
C ILE A 107 -14.83 -7.85 -10.51
N TRP A 108 -14.53 -8.13 -9.24
CA TRP A 108 -13.76 -9.32 -8.83
C TRP A 108 -14.60 -10.59 -8.94
N TYR A 109 -15.90 -10.52 -8.62
CA TYR A 109 -16.87 -11.59 -8.85
C TYR A 109 -17.01 -11.90 -10.34
N ASP A 110 -17.26 -10.88 -11.18
CA ASP A 110 -17.41 -11.05 -12.63
C ASP A 110 -16.14 -11.61 -13.28
N ALA A 111 -14.98 -11.28 -12.73
CA ALA A 111 -13.69 -11.82 -13.17
C ALA A 111 -13.42 -13.26 -12.71
N GLY A 112 -14.26 -13.82 -11.83
CA GLY A 112 -14.18 -15.19 -11.32
C GLY A 112 -13.00 -15.45 -10.38
N ILE A 113 -12.50 -14.42 -9.69
CA ILE A 113 -11.29 -14.52 -8.84
C ILE A 113 -11.59 -14.57 -7.33
N ILE A 114 -12.87 -14.50 -6.94
CA ILE A 114 -13.32 -14.62 -5.56
C ILE A 114 -14.41 -15.69 -5.44
N LEU A 115 -14.50 -16.29 -4.25
CA LEU A 115 -15.45 -17.34 -3.93
C LEU A 115 -16.42 -16.88 -2.84
N PRO A 116 -17.64 -17.42 -2.78
CA PRO A 116 -18.57 -17.12 -1.71
C PRO A 116 -18.04 -17.61 -0.36
N ILE A 117 -18.36 -16.87 0.69
CA ILE A 117 -17.94 -17.10 2.06
C ILE A 117 -19.12 -17.67 2.85
N ASP A 118 -18.91 -18.84 3.45
CA ASP A 118 -19.90 -19.43 4.36
C ASP A 118 -19.80 -18.77 5.74
N THR A 119 -20.70 -17.82 6.00
CA THR A 119 -20.74 -17.07 7.25
C THR A 119 -21.05 -17.92 8.47
N ASN A 120 -21.59 -19.14 8.32
CA ASN A 120 -21.82 -20.04 9.45
C ASN A 120 -20.52 -20.55 10.07
N ARG A 121 -19.40 -20.45 9.35
CA ARG A 121 -18.06 -20.83 9.83
C ARG A 121 -17.37 -19.70 10.60
N LEU A 122 -17.99 -18.51 10.66
CA LEU A 122 -17.45 -17.32 11.29
C LEU A 122 -18.15 -17.09 12.63
N SER A 123 -17.57 -17.56 13.73
CA SER A 123 -18.19 -17.44 15.07
C SER A 123 -18.53 -16.01 15.48
N ASN A 124 -17.78 -15.03 14.96
CA ASN A 124 -17.95 -13.61 15.27
C ASN A 124 -18.83 -12.87 14.23
N TRP A 125 -19.37 -13.57 13.23
CA TRP A 125 -20.29 -12.95 12.26
C TRP A 125 -21.52 -12.28 12.89
N PRO A 126 -22.12 -12.82 13.97
CA PRO A 126 -23.21 -12.14 14.67
C PRO A 126 -22.84 -10.73 15.14
N ASP A 127 -21.58 -10.49 15.51
CA ASP A 127 -21.09 -9.25 16.11
C ASP A 127 -20.86 -8.11 15.12
N ILE A 128 -20.84 -8.41 13.80
CA ILE A 128 -20.69 -7.38 12.77
C ILE A 128 -21.87 -6.41 12.81
N ILE A 129 -21.57 -5.11 12.67
CA ILE A 129 -22.56 -4.03 12.62
C ILE A 129 -23.60 -4.35 11.53
N PRO A 130 -24.91 -4.43 11.84
CA PRO A 130 -25.92 -4.90 10.90
C PRO A 130 -25.95 -4.15 9.56
N SER A 131 -25.71 -2.84 9.56
CA SER A 131 -25.69 -2.02 8.35
C SER A 131 -24.52 -2.34 7.41
N LEU A 132 -23.45 -2.95 7.92
CA LEU A 132 -22.27 -3.32 7.13
C LEU A 132 -22.36 -4.74 6.55
N LYS A 133 -23.24 -5.61 7.07
CA LYS A 133 -23.34 -7.01 6.60
C LYS A 133 -23.76 -7.12 5.13
N ASN A 134 -24.66 -6.23 4.70
CA ASN A 134 -25.33 -6.29 3.40
C ASN A 134 -25.07 -5.03 2.57
N ILE A 135 -23.80 -4.64 2.45
CA ILE A 135 -23.41 -3.51 1.59
C ILE A 135 -23.78 -3.85 0.13
N PRO A 136 -24.36 -2.91 -0.64
CA PRO A 136 -24.69 -3.18 -2.03
C PRO A 136 -23.50 -3.70 -2.83
N GLY A 137 -23.72 -4.77 -3.61
CA GLY A 137 -22.67 -5.40 -4.43
C GLY A 137 -21.81 -6.43 -3.70
N THR A 138 -21.97 -6.61 -2.38
CA THR A 138 -21.18 -7.60 -1.62
C THR A 138 -21.90 -8.92 -1.34
N VAL A 139 -23.21 -8.97 -1.62
CA VAL A 139 -24.04 -10.17 -1.59
C VAL A 139 -24.58 -10.39 -2.99
N ILE A 140 -24.23 -11.53 -3.60
CA ILE A 140 -24.55 -11.85 -5.00
C ILE A 140 -25.25 -13.21 -5.02
N ASP A 141 -26.43 -13.27 -5.63
CA ASP A 141 -27.29 -14.47 -5.66
C ASP A 141 -27.53 -15.09 -4.27
N GLY A 142 -27.69 -14.24 -3.25
CA GLY A 142 -27.91 -14.64 -1.86
C GLY A 142 -26.67 -15.18 -1.13
N LYS A 143 -25.49 -15.12 -1.75
CA LYS A 143 -24.22 -15.56 -1.15
C LYS A 143 -23.35 -14.37 -0.76
N GLN A 144 -22.69 -14.47 0.39
CA GLN A 144 -21.77 -13.44 0.88
C GLN A 144 -20.43 -13.53 0.14
N TYR A 145 -19.91 -12.44 -0.40
CA TYR A 145 -18.59 -12.38 -1.05
C TYR A 145 -17.60 -11.45 -0.34
N PHE A 146 -18.03 -10.82 0.76
CA PHE A 146 -17.24 -9.85 1.51
C PHE A 146 -17.54 -9.96 3.00
N ILE A 147 -16.52 -9.83 3.83
CA ILE A 147 -16.68 -9.71 5.28
C ILE A 147 -16.16 -8.33 5.69
N PRO A 148 -17.02 -7.46 6.28
CA PRO A 148 -16.57 -6.17 6.79
C PRO A 148 -15.49 -6.38 7.83
N THR A 149 -14.31 -5.83 7.58
CA THR A 149 -13.16 -5.95 8.49
C THR A 149 -12.86 -4.59 9.12
N ASP A 150 -12.84 -3.54 8.30
CA ASP A 150 -12.73 -2.15 8.70
C ASP A 150 -13.62 -1.27 7.81
N TRP A 151 -13.71 0.00 8.20
CA TRP A 151 -14.31 1.07 7.41
C TRP A 151 -13.74 2.40 7.88
N GLY A 152 -13.73 3.39 6.99
CA GLY A 152 -13.17 4.70 7.30
C GLY A 152 -13.73 5.77 6.38
N GLN A 153 -13.27 7.00 6.60
CA GLN A 153 -13.51 8.13 5.73
C GLN A 153 -12.17 8.74 5.35
N THR A 154 -11.97 9.00 4.07
CA THR A 154 -10.84 9.81 3.60
C THR A 154 -11.09 11.25 4.00
N SER A 155 -10.10 11.88 4.62
CA SER A 155 -10.19 13.27 5.09
C SER A 155 -8.85 13.97 4.95
N VAL A 156 -8.85 15.31 5.06
CA VAL A 156 -7.60 16.08 5.07
C VAL A 156 -7.06 16.15 6.48
N LEU A 157 -5.83 15.65 6.67
CA LEU A 157 -5.06 15.90 7.87
C LEU A 157 -4.21 17.16 7.71
N TYR A 158 -4.35 18.13 8.62
CA TYR A 158 -3.57 19.36 8.61
C TYR A 158 -3.16 19.78 10.02
N ARG A 159 -2.19 20.70 10.10
CA ARG A 159 -1.68 21.29 11.35
C ARG A 159 -2.44 22.60 11.65
N PRO A 160 -3.31 22.66 12.67
CA PRO A 160 -4.13 23.86 12.96
C PRO A 160 -3.32 25.13 13.25
N ASP A 161 -2.12 24.99 13.81
CA ASP A 161 -1.19 26.10 14.07
C ASP A 161 -0.55 26.66 12.79
N LEU A 162 -0.50 25.87 11.72
CA LEU A 162 0.06 26.27 10.42
C LEU A 162 -1.00 26.65 9.40
N ALA A 163 -2.24 26.17 9.59
CA ALA A 163 -3.39 26.46 8.75
C ALA A 163 -4.62 26.88 9.58
N PRO A 164 -4.50 27.95 10.40
CA PRO A 164 -5.57 28.36 11.30
C PRO A 164 -6.85 28.78 10.58
N GLU A 165 -6.78 29.22 9.32
CA GLU A 165 -7.96 29.62 8.53
C GLU A 165 -8.86 28.46 8.10
N TYR A 166 -8.39 27.21 8.23
CA TYR A 166 -9.19 26.01 7.97
C TYR A 166 -9.82 25.41 9.24
N VAL A 167 -9.49 25.97 10.40
CA VAL A 167 -10.09 25.57 11.67
C VAL A 167 -11.52 26.11 11.73
N ASN A 168 -12.51 25.20 11.83
CA ASN A 168 -13.95 25.49 11.70
C ASN A 168 -14.37 25.99 10.30
N ASN A 169 -13.53 25.77 9.29
CA ASN A 169 -13.82 26.03 7.88
C ASN A 169 -13.24 24.89 7.03
N GLU A 170 -13.55 23.67 7.45
CA GLU A 170 -12.99 22.45 6.87
C GLU A 170 -13.53 22.23 5.46
N THR A 171 -12.61 22.14 4.50
CA THR A 171 -12.93 21.91 3.09
C THR A 171 -11.79 21.18 2.41
N TRP A 172 -12.11 20.40 1.36
CA TRP A 172 -11.11 19.85 0.45
C TRP A 172 -10.26 20.94 -0.22
N GLY A 173 -10.76 22.18 -0.27
CA GLY A 173 -10.09 23.31 -0.91
C GLY A 173 -8.68 23.62 -0.40
N ILE A 174 -8.32 23.22 0.82
CA ILE A 174 -6.93 23.32 1.32
C ILE A 174 -5.93 22.61 0.41
N LEU A 175 -6.33 21.52 -0.25
CA LEU A 175 -5.47 20.77 -1.18
C LEU A 175 -5.25 21.49 -2.52
N TRP A 176 -5.93 22.61 -2.75
CA TRP A 176 -5.78 23.49 -3.92
C TRP A 176 -5.34 24.91 -3.54
N ASP A 177 -5.02 25.16 -2.28
CA ASP A 177 -4.66 26.50 -1.81
C ASP A 177 -3.18 26.81 -2.12
N PRO A 178 -2.88 27.83 -2.96
CA PRO A 178 -1.51 28.19 -3.32
C PRO A 178 -0.64 28.59 -2.13
N LYS A 179 -1.23 29.00 -1.00
CA LYS A 179 -0.51 29.33 0.24
C LYS A 179 0.35 28.16 0.73
N TYR A 180 -0.08 26.92 0.48
CA TYR A 180 0.61 25.71 0.94
C TYR A 180 1.45 25.04 -0.14
N LYS A 181 1.73 25.73 -1.26
CA LYS A 181 2.58 25.21 -2.34
C LYS A 181 3.88 24.57 -1.81
N GLY A 182 4.15 23.34 -2.23
CA GLY A 182 5.31 22.54 -1.81
C GLY A 182 5.20 21.94 -0.40
N ARG A 183 4.04 22.09 0.27
CA ARG A 183 3.75 21.56 1.61
C ARG A 183 2.48 20.71 1.66
N LEU A 184 1.87 20.43 0.51
CA LEU A 184 0.70 19.57 0.36
C LEU A 184 1.11 18.20 -0.18
N SER A 185 0.35 17.17 0.17
CA SER A 185 0.48 15.83 -0.41
C SER A 185 -0.89 15.15 -0.48
N MET A 186 -1.12 14.34 -1.50
CA MET A 186 -2.36 13.59 -1.70
C MET A 186 -2.04 12.17 -2.17
N ALA A 187 -2.96 11.23 -1.95
CA ALA A 187 -2.79 9.85 -2.42
C ALA A 187 -2.72 9.79 -3.96
N ASP A 188 -1.84 8.96 -4.49
CA ASP A 188 -1.78 8.57 -5.90
C ASP A 188 -2.75 7.41 -6.16
N SER A 189 -4.04 7.65 -5.95
CA SER A 189 -5.08 6.63 -6.14
C SER A 189 -6.34 7.21 -6.79
N LEU A 190 -7.13 6.33 -7.40
CA LEU A 190 -8.41 6.72 -7.99
C LEU A 190 -9.40 7.23 -6.93
N ILE A 191 -9.50 6.55 -5.78
CA ILE A 191 -10.46 6.91 -4.74
C ILE A 191 -10.01 8.14 -3.96
N ASP A 192 -8.78 8.15 -3.47
CA ASP A 192 -8.33 9.18 -2.53
C ASP A 192 -7.66 10.38 -3.21
N GLY A 193 -7.43 10.29 -4.53
CA GLY A 193 -6.95 11.39 -5.36
C GLY A 193 -8.01 11.90 -6.33
N VAL A 194 -8.40 11.05 -7.29
CA VAL A 194 -9.29 11.48 -8.39
C VAL A 194 -10.71 11.79 -7.92
N MET A 195 -11.30 10.94 -7.06
CA MET A 195 -12.65 11.21 -6.54
C MET A 195 -12.68 12.39 -5.58
N VAL A 196 -11.63 12.63 -4.80
CA VAL A 196 -11.48 13.85 -4.00
C VAL A 196 -11.50 15.10 -4.88
N ALA A 197 -10.75 15.08 -5.98
CA ALA A 197 -10.79 16.18 -6.96
C ALA A 197 -12.17 16.33 -7.62
N ALA A 198 -12.87 15.23 -7.90
CA ALA A 198 -14.24 15.25 -8.43
C ALA A 198 -15.22 15.90 -7.45
N ILE A 199 -15.11 15.57 -6.16
CA ILE A 199 -15.90 16.20 -5.08
C ILE A 199 -15.57 17.70 -5.00
N TYR A 200 -14.29 18.07 -5.05
CA TYR A 200 -13.85 19.46 -5.01
C TYR A 200 -14.45 20.31 -6.14
N VAL A 201 -14.53 19.77 -7.37
CA VAL A 201 -15.14 20.48 -8.51
C VAL A 201 -16.68 20.37 -8.56
N GLY A 202 -17.30 19.73 -7.56
CA GLY A 202 -18.75 19.63 -7.42
C GLY A 202 -19.41 18.59 -8.34
N ALA A 203 -18.71 17.50 -8.68
CA ALA A 203 -19.33 16.38 -9.39
C ALA A 203 -20.47 15.79 -8.54
N LYS A 204 -21.61 15.49 -9.18
CA LYS A 204 -22.80 14.98 -8.46
C LYS A 204 -22.59 13.57 -7.91
N ASN A 205 -21.90 12.74 -8.68
CA ASN A 205 -21.52 11.40 -8.27
C ASN A 205 -20.06 11.15 -8.69
N PRO A 206 -19.09 11.18 -7.76
CA PRO A 206 -17.68 10.96 -8.10
C PRO A 206 -17.40 9.54 -8.62
N PHE A 207 -18.31 8.58 -8.39
CA PHE A 207 -18.22 7.21 -8.92
C PHE A 207 -18.83 7.05 -10.32
N ASN A 208 -19.57 8.04 -10.81
CA ASN A 208 -20.21 8.02 -12.13
C ASN A 208 -20.28 9.43 -12.71
N MET A 209 -19.10 9.95 -13.09
CA MET A 209 -18.97 11.28 -13.66
C MET A 209 -19.36 11.29 -15.15
N THR A 210 -20.04 12.35 -15.56
CA THR A 210 -20.20 12.70 -16.98
C THR A 210 -18.85 13.11 -17.60
N ASP A 211 -18.73 13.09 -18.92
CA ASP A 211 -17.53 13.57 -19.62
C ASP A 211 -17.15 15.01 -19.25
N ALA A 212 -18.16 15.86 -19.03
CA ALA A 212 -17.97 17.24 -18.59
C ALA A 212 -17.42 17.33 -17.16
N GLU A 213 -17.91 16.52 -16.23
CA GLU A 213 -17.37 16.41 -14.87
C GLU A 213 -15.95 15.84 -14.89
N MET A 214 -15.69 14.78 -15.65
CA MET A 214 -14.34 14.23 -15.81
C MET A 214 -13.35 15.27 -16.37
N ALA A 215 -13.76 16.08 -17.34
CA ALA A 215 -12.93 17.14 -17.89
C ALA A 215 -12.58 18.20 -16.83
N LYS A 216 -13.55 18.59 -15.98
CA LYS A 216 -13.31 19.50 -14.84
C LYS A 216 -12.38 18.89 -13.81
N THR A 217 -12.61 17.64 -13.41
CA THR A 217 -11.76 16.91 -12.46
C THR A 217 -10.32 16.83 -12.95
N ARG A 218 -10.12 16.50 -14.24
CA ARG A 218 -8.79 16.50 -14.87
C ARG A 218 -8.14 17.88 -14.85
N ALA A 219 -8.89 18.95 -15.11
CA ALA A 219 -8.36 20.30 -15.06
C ALA A 219 -7.93 20.69 -13.64
N ALA A 220 -8.75 20.38 -12.63
CA ALA A 220 -8.41 20.64 -11.22
C ALA A 220 -7.19 19.86 -10.75
N LEU A 221 -7.02 18.59 -11.15
CA LEU A 221 -5.81 17.81 -10.84
C LEU A 221 -4.56 18.42 -11.47
N LYS A 222 -4.66 18.97 -12.69
CA LYS A 222 -3.53 19.68 -13.34
C LYS A 222 -3.18 20.99 -12.63
N GLU A 223 -4.17 21.71 -12.13
CA GLU A 223 -3.98 22.91 -11.32
C GLU A 223 -3.33 22.59 -9.97
N GLN A 224 -3.71 21.45 -9.39
CA GLN A 224 -3.17 20.96 -8.12
C GLN A 224 -1.71 20.54 -8.21
N LEU A 225 -1.33 19.90 -9.32
CA LEU A 225 0.00 19.31 -9.52
C LEU A 225 1.18 20.24 -9.13
N PRO A 226 1.25 21.52 -9.57
CA PRO A 226 2.33 22.42 -9.16
C PRO A 226 2.29 22.86 -7.69
N LEU A 227 1.20 22.59 -6.96
CA LEU A 227 1.06 22.88 -5.53
C LEU A 227 1.57 21.73 -4.66
N MET A 228 1.48 20.49 -5.14
CA MET A 228 1.86 19.30 -4.38
C MET A 228 3.38 19.24 -4.19
N ARG A 229 3.79 18.78 -3.01
CA ARG A 229 5.16 18.36 -2.75
C ARG A 229 5.43 17.00 -3.40
N PHE A 230 4.49 16.07 -3.24
CA PHE A 230 4.48 14.74 -3.85
C PHE A 230 3.07 14.14 -3.75
N TYR A 231 2.81 13.14 -4.58
CA TYR A 231 1.70 12.20 -4.39
C TYR A 231 2.26 10.94 -3.74
N TRP A 232 1.56 10.40 -2.74
CA TRP A 232 2.01 9.24 -1.97
C TRP A 232 1.22 7.99 -2.36
N GLY A 233 1.88 6.85 -2.37
CA GLY A 233 1.25 5.54 -2.44
C GLY A 233 1.63 4.72 -1.21
N SER A 234 0.90 3.64 -0.97
CA SER A 234 1.26 2.62 0.03
C SER A 234 2.39 1.78 -0.59
N SER A 235 3.60 1.77 -0.03
CA SER A 235 4.74 1.02 -0.60
C SER A 235 5.64 0.48 0.48
#